data_AF-A0ABD1B2Q7-F1
#
_entry.id   AF-A0ABD1B2Q7-F1
#
_cell.length_a   1.000
_cell.length_b   1.000
_cell.length_c   1.000
_cell.angle_alpha   90.00
_cell.angle_beta   90.00
_cell.angle_gamma   90.00
#
_symmetry.space_group_name_H-M   'P 1'
#
loop_
_entity.id
_entity.type
_entity.pdbx_description
1 polymer ?
#
loop_
_entity_poly.entity_id
_entity_poly.type
_entity_poly.pdbx_seq_one_letter_code
_entity_poly.pdbx_strand_id
1 'polypeptide(L)' 'MICVNELIRGAERFVLSLLSVLNGEEDMVQCCFVESTATDIPFFGSRVKLMKKRVEGFIETDLEGLTGHEAKILKYLK' A
#
# COMPACT_ATOMS: atom_id res chain seq x y z
N MET A 1 -21.66 11.43 -10.45
CA MET A 1 -20.50 11.95 -11.21
C MET A 1 -19.38 12.53 -10.32
N ILE A 2 -19.41 12.32 -8.99
CA ILE A 2 -18.35 12.78 -8.06
C ILE A 2 -17.32 11.66 -7.80
N CYS A 3 -17.74 10.39 -7.73
CA CYS A 3 -16.83 9.27 -7.47
C CYS A 3 -15.81 9.00 -8.59
N VAL A 4 -16.13 9.31 -9.86
CA VAL A 4 -15.22 9.03 -10.99
C VAL A 4 -14.00 9.96 -10.94
N ASN A 5 -14.19 11.21 -10.55
CA ASN A 5 -13.10 12.19 -10.51
C ASN A 5 -12.06 11.83 -9.43
N GLU A 6 -12.51 11.34 -8.27
CA GLU A 6 -11.59 10.93 -7.19
C GLU A 6 -10.85 9.63 -7.53
N LEU A 7 -11.48 8.68 -8.24
CA LEU A 7 -10.80 7.49 -8.75
C LEU A 7 -9.67 7.85 -9.72
N ILE A 8 -9.94 8.76 -10.67
CA ILE A 8 -8.95 9.23 -11.64
C ILE A 8 -7.77 9.89 -10.92
N ARG A 9 -8.04 10.77 -9.94
CA ARG A 9 -7.01 11.45 -9.15
C ARG A 9 -6.15 10.47 -8.34
N GLY A 10 -6.77 9.43 -7.79
CA GLY A 10 -6.05 8.36 -7.09
C GLY A 10 -5.10 7.59 -8.01
N ALA A 11 -5.59 7.18 -9.19
CA ALA A 11 -4.80 6.47 -10.18
C ALA A 11 -3.66 7.34 -10.75
N GLU A 12 -3.92 8.62 -11.04
CA GLU A 12 -2.92 9.58 -11.51
C GLU A 12 -1.77 9.70 -10.50
N ARG A 13 -2.09 9.95 -9.21
CA ARG A 13 -1.09 10.04 -8.14
C ARG A 13 -0.26 8.77 -8.02
N PHE A 14 -0.91 7.61 -8.15
CA PHE A 14 -0.21 6.33 -8.11
C PHE A 14 0.82 6.21 -9.25
N VAL A 15 0.41 6.49 -10.49
CA VAL A 15 1.30 6.43 -11.66
C VAL A 15 2.44 7.46 -11.55
N LEU A 16 2.13 8.68 -11.14
CA LEU A 16 3.15 9.71 -10.93
C LEU A 16 4.19 9.30 -9.88
N SER A 17 3.73 8.68 -8.78
CA SER A 17 4.63 8.16 -7.73
C SER A 17 5.55 7.06 -8.26
N LEU A 18 5.04 6.15 -9.10
CA LEU A 18 5.86 5.13 -9.75
C LEU A 18 6.90 5.74 -10.69
N LEU A 19 6.53 6.76 -11.46
CA LEU A 19 7.46 7.47 -12.36
C LEU A 19 8.56 8.18 -11.57
N SER A 20 8.23 8.85 -10.46
CA SER A 20 9.22 9.47 -9.58
C SER A 20 10.23 8.45 -9.03
N VAL A 21 9.75 7.31 -8.54
CA VAL A 21 10.60 6.22 -8.04
C VAL A 21 11.49 5.65 -9.15
N LEU A 22 10.96 5.50 -10.38
CA LEU A 22 11.74 5.07 -11.54
C LEU A 22 12.85 6.07 -11.90
N ASN A 23 12.55 7.36 -11.79
CA ASN A 23 13.53 8.45 -11.99
C ASN A 23 14.60 8.51 -10.88
N GLY A 24 14.37 7.85 -9.75
CA GLY A 24 15.34 7.68 -8.67
C GLY A 24 15.08 8.53 -7.45
N GLU A 25 13.85 8.99 -7.26
CA GLU A 25 13.42 9.39 -5.92
C GLU A 25 13.39 8.16 -5.01
N GLU A 26 14.11 8.25 -3.89
CA GLU A 26 14.13 7.26 -2.81
C GLU A 26 13.09 7.63 -1.75
N ASP A 27 12.76 6.68 -0.87
CA ASP A 27 11.83 6.86 0.27
C ASP A 27 10.34 7.07 -0.07
N MET A 28 9.90 6.68 -1.28
CA MET A 28 8.48 6.72 -1.60
C MET A 28 7.72 5.55 -0.95
N VAL A 29 6.69 5.89 -0.17
CA VAL A 29 5.80 4.94 0.49
C VAL A 29 4.41 5.09 -0.10
N GLN A 30 3.83 3.97 -0.54
CA GLN A 30 2.48 3.97 -1.10
C GLN A 30 1.70 2.75 -0.64
N CYS A 31 0.39 2.91 -0.43
CA CYS A 31 -0.49 1.78 -0.12
C CYS A 31 -0.81 1.02 -1.41
N CYS A 32 -0.43 -0.25 -1.47
CA CYS A 32 -0.54 -1.10 -2.64
C CYS A 32 -1.09 -2.47 -2.25
N PHE A 33 -1.90 -3.07 -3.13
CA PHE A 33 -2.27 -4.48 -3.02
C PHE A 33 -1.26 -5.33 -3.78
N VAL A 34 -0.38 -6.00 -3.05
CA VAL A 34 0.71 -6.81 -3.60
C VAL A 34 0.81 -8.14 -2.85
N GLU A 35 1.60 -9.07 -3.39
CA GLU A 35 2.01 -10.27 -2.66
C GLU A 35 2.73 -9.80 -1.38
N SER A 36 2.29 -10.29 -0.23
CA SER A 36 2.76 -9.76 1.06
C SER A 36 3.04 -10.88 2.05
N THR A 37 4.08 -10.68 2.84
CA THR A 37 4.43 -11.52 3.98
C THR A 37 4.04 -10.89 5.32
N ALA A 38 3.39 -9.71 5.30
CA ALA A 38 3.00 -8.98 6.52
C ALA A 38 1.83 -9.67 7.27
N THR A 39 1.11 -10.58 6.60
CA THR A 39 0.03 -11.37 7.18
C THR A 39 0.08 -12.80 6.65
N ASP A 40 -0.74 -13.70 7.20
CA ASP A 40 -0.84 -15.09 6.75
C ASP A 40 -1.55 -15.25 5.38
N ILE A 41 -2.04 -14.14 4.82
CA ILE A 41 -2.77 -14.10 3.53
C ILE A 41 -1.74 -13.77 2.43
N PRO A 42 -1.73 -14.48 1.28
CA PRO A 42 -0.70 -14.32 0.26
C PRO A 42 -0.67 -12.95 -0.41
N PHE A 43 -1.80 -12.24 -0.45
CA PHE A 43 -1.89 -10.88 -0.98
C PHE A 43 -2.57 -9.98 0.04
N PHE A 44 -1.99 -8.80 0.27
CA PHE A 44 -2.52 -7.87 1.26
C PHE A 44 -2.29 -6.42 0.83
N GLY A 45 -3.29 -5.57 1.14
CA GLY A 45 -3.22 -4.14 0.92
C GLY A 45 -2.53 -3.46 2.09
N SER A 46 -1.31 -2.98 1.89
CA SER A 46 -0.55 -2.30 2.95
C SER A 46 0.37 -1.22 2.37
N ARG A 47 0.92 -0.38 3.24
CA ARG A 47 1.97 0.56 2.82
C ARG A 47 3.25 -0.20 2.52
N VAL A 48 3.75 0.04 1.33
CA VAL A 48 4.99 -0.56 0.83
C VAL A 48 5.98 0.54 0.47
N LYS A 49 7.25 0.29 0.77
CA LYS A 49 8.34 1.11 0.29
C LYS A 49 8.65 0.69 -1.14
N LEU A 50 8.59 1.66 -2.06
CA LEU A 50 8.81 1.43 -3.48
C LEU A 50 10.26 1.77 -3.83
N MET A 51 10.89 0.91 -4.63
CA MET A 51 12.21 1.14 -5.22
C MET A 51 12.13 0.98 -6.75
N LYS A 52 13.14 1.50 -7.47
CA LYS A 52 13.18 1.59 -8.95
C LYS A 52 12.63 0.39 -9.73
N LYS A 53 12.75 -0.83 -9.21
CA LYS A 53 12.31 -2.04 -9.93
C LYS A 53 11.50 -3.02 -9.09
N ARG A 54 11.23 -2.72 -7.82
CA ARG A 54 10.57 -3.67 -6.90
C ARG A 54 9.99 -2.98 -5.69
N VAL A 55 9.06 -3.68 -5.02
CA VAL A 55 8.72 -3.41 -3.63
C VAL A 55 9.93 -3.78 -2.77
N GLU A 56 10.41 -2.83 -1.97
CA GLU A 56 11.57 -3.03 -1.09
C GLU A 56 11.19 -3.71 0.22
N GLY A 57 10.05 -3.34 0.77
CA GLY A 57 9.56 -3.89 2.03
C GLY A 57 8.20 -3.35 2.42
N PHE A 58 7.62 -3.99 3.43
CA PHE A 58 6.35 -3.62 4.04
C PHE A 58 6.59 -2.78 5.28
N ILE A 59 5.69 -1.85 5.56
CA ILE A 59 5.73 -1.10 6.82
C ILE A 59 4.94 -1.88 7.87
N GLU A 60 5.64 -2.74 8.62
CA GLU A 60 5.02 -3.63 9.62
C GLU A 60 4.40 -2.86 10.80
N THR A 61 4.91 -1.65 11.09
CA THR A 61 4.36 -0.76 12.13
C THR A 61 2.89 -0.37 11.87
N ASP A 62 2.38 -0.55 10.66
CA ASP A 62 0.97 -0.29 10.33
C ASP A 62 0.01 -1.29 10.96
N LEU A 63 0.51 -2.49 11.29
CA LEU A 63 -0.28 -3.53 11.95
C LEU A 63 -0.10 -3.50 13.48
N GLU A 64 0.76 -2.61 13.98
CA GLU A 64 0.96 -2.37 15.41
C GLU A 64 -0.01 -1.28 15.90
N GLY A 65 -0.65 -1.48 17.05
CA GLY A 65 -1.54 -0.48 17.64
C GLY A 65 -2.94 -0.39 17.02
N LEU A 66 -3.38 -1.41 16.29
CA LEU A 66 -4.75 -1.50 15.75
C LEU A 66 -5.79 -1.36 16.86
N THR A 67 -6.86 -0.61 16.56
CA THR A 67 -8.02 -0.54 17.44
C THR A 67 -8.73 -1.90 17.52
N GLY A 68 -9.54 -2.11 18.57
CA GLY A 68 -10.27 -3.37 18.74
C GLY A 68 -11.19 -3.73 17.56
N HIS A 69 -11.66 -2.74 16.80
CA HIS A 69 -12.45 -2.96 15.59
C HIS A 69 -11.58 -3.40 14.40
N GLU A 70 -10.46 -2.73 14.16
CA GLU A 70 -9.54 -3.05 13.06
C GLU A 70 -8.91 -4.43 13.23
N ALA A 71 -8.49 -4.77 14.45
CA ALA A 71 -7.98 -6.10 14.77
C ALA A 71 -9.03 -7.20 14.54
N LYS A 72 -10.30 -6.91 14.82
CA LYS A 72 -11.40 -7.84 14.56
C LYS A 72 -11.61 -8.06 13.06
N ILE A 73 -11.58 -7.01 12.26
CA ILE A 73 -11.70 -7.10 10.78
C ILE A 73 -10.51 -7.86 10.20
N LEU A 74 -9.30 -7.55 10.64
CA LEU A 74 -8.09 -8.25 10.19
C LEU A 74 -8.17 -9.75 10.49
N LYS A 75 -8.72 -10.14 11.64
CA LYS A 75 -8.95 -11.54 11.99
C LYS A 75 -10.00 -12.22 11.11
N TYR A 76 -11.01 -11.50 10.61
CA TYR A 76 -12.01 -12.05 9.68
C TYR A 76 -11.49 -12.18 8.24
N LEU A 77 -10.45 -11.43 7.88
CA LEU A 77 -9.81 -11.51 6.56
C LEU A 77 -8.86 -12.71 6.44
N LYS A 78 -8.36 -13.24 7.57
CA LYS A 78 -7.54 -14.46 7.67
C LYS A 78 -8.43 -15.71 7.67
#